data_AF-A0A4S0JAB4-F1
#
_entry.id   AF-A0A4S0JAB4-F1
#
_cell.length_a   1.000
_cell.length_b   1.000
_cell.length_c   1.000
_cell.angle_alpha   90.00
_cell.angle_beta   90.00
_cell.angle_gamma   90.00
#
_symmetry.space_group_name_H-M   'P 1'
#
loop_
_entity.id
_entity.type
_entity.pdbx_description
1 polymer ?
#
loop_
_entity_poly.entity_id
_entity_poly.type
_entity_poly.pdbx_seq_one_letter_code
_entity_poly.pdbx_strand_id
1 'polypeptide(L)' 'MTLLTFRFAPSPNGELHLGHAYSALLNQRMAARAGGRLLLRIEDIDITRCTPEFEAGLLRDLEW' A
#
# COMPACT_ATOMS: atom_id res chain seq x y z
N MET A 1 -4.49 0.61 -24.87
CA MET A 1 -3.07 0.52 -24.47
C MET A 1 -3.01 0.19 -22.99
N THR A 2 -2.19 -0.78 -22.58
CA THR A 2 -2.08 -1.20 -21.17
C THR A 2 -1.05 -0.32 -20.45
N LEU A 3 -1.44 0.30 -19.34
CA LEU A 3 -0.51 1.06 -18.49
C LEU A 3 0.30 0.11 -17.61
N LEU A 4 1.60 0.37 -17.45
CA LEU A 4 2.42 -0.32 -16.45
C LEU A 4 1.77 -0.10 -15.07
N THR A 5 1.53 -1.18 -14.34
CA THR A 5 0.77 -1.15 -13.09
C THR A 5 1.64 -1.65 -11.93
N PHE A 6 1.80 -0.79 -10.94
CA PHE A 6 2.48 -1.08 -9.68
C PHE A 6 1.45 -1.28 -8.56
N ARG A 7 1.86 -1.95 -7.47
CA ARG A 7 0.99 -2.11 -6.30
C ARG A 7 1.78 -1.99 -5.01
N PHE A 8 1.20 -1.29 -4.04
CA PHE A 8 1.55 -1.43 -2.64
C PHE A 8 0.47 -2.31 -1.99
N ALA A 9 0.87 -3.47 -1.45
CA ALA A 9 -0.06 -4.50 -0.98
C ALA A 9 0.19 -4.89 0.49
N PRO A 10 -0.02 -3.97 1.45
CA PRO A 10 0.17 -4.23 2.87
C PRO A 10 -0.97 -5.05 3.47
N SER A 11 -0.67 -5.85 4.50
CA SER A 11 -1.67 -6.51 5.34
C SER A 11 -2.00 -5.63 6.55
N PRO A 12 -3.28 -5.44 6.91
CA PRO A 12 -3.71 -4.63 8.06
C PRO A 12 -3.58 -5.42 9.37
N ASN A 13 -2.38 -5.91 9.68
CA ASN A 13 -2.10 -6.73 10.87
C ASN A 13 -1.10 -6.07 11.86
N GLY A 14 -0.93 -4.77 11.72
CA GLY A 14 -0.03 -3.93 12.52
C GLY A 14 0.07 -2.53 11.92
N GLU A 15 0.75 -1.62 12.61
CA GLU A 15 1.02 -0.27 12.11
C GLU A 15 2.03 -0.29 10.95
N LEU A 16 1.97 0.73 10.08
CA LEU A 16 2.99 0.88 9.06
C LEU A 16 4.31 1.34 9.70
N HIS A 17 5.42 0.72 9.26
CA HIS A 17 6.77 1.12 9.66
C HIS A 17 7.53 1.73 8.49
N LEU A 18 8.74 2.25 8.72
CA LEU A 18 9.55 2.94 7.70
C LEU A 18 9.79 2.11 6.42
N GLY A 19 9.92 0.78 6.53
CA GLY A 19 9.99 -0.11 5.36
C GLY A 19 8.75 -0.07 4.46
N HIS A 20 7.55 0.07 5.04
CA HIS A 20 6.30 0.25 4.29
C HIS A 20 6.26 1.59 3.58
N ALA A 21 6.62 2.67 4.27
CA ALA A 21 6.72 4.01 3.69
C ALA A 21 7.70 4.01 2.50
N TYR A 22 8.88 3.42 2.66
CA TYR A 22 9.85 3.29 1.57
C TYR A 22 9.28 2.51 0.37
N SER A 23 8.62 1.38 0.62
CA SER A 23 8.02 0.56 -0.44
C SER A 23 6.92 1.32 -1.20
N ALA A 24 6.02 2.02 -0.49
CA ALA A 24 4.96 2.81 -1.09
C ALA A 24 5.51 3.95 -1.96
N LEU A 25 6.47 4.72 -1.42
CA LEU A 25 7.12 5.83 -2.13
C LEU A 25 7.93 5.36 -3.34
N LEU A 26 8.62 4.21 -3.24
CA LEU A 26 9.34 3.62 -4.35
C LEU A 26 8.38 3.26 -5.50
N ASN A 27 7.28 2.57 -5.19
CA ASN A 27 6.26 2.22 -6.17
C ASN A 27 5.64 3.46 -6.82
N GLN A 28 5.36 4.52 -6.04
CA GLN A 28 4.84 5.78 -6.56
C GLN A 28 5.81 6.44 -7.55
N ARG A 29 7.10 6.51 -7.20
CA ARG A 29 8.16 7.06 -8.08
C ARG A 29 8.31 6.24 -9.37
N MET A 30 8.26 4.91 -9.27
CA MET A 30 8.35 4.04 -10.45
C MET A 30 7.13 4.21 -11.37
N ALA A 31 5.92 4.28 -10.81
CA ALA A 31 4.70 4.54 -11.58
C ALA A 31 4.76 5.89 -12.29
N ALA A 32 5.16 6.96 -11.58
CA ALA A 32 5.31 8.29 -12.16
C ALA A 32 6.36 8.31 -13.30
N ARG A 33 7.53 7.69 -13.09
CA ARG A 33 8.61 7.62 -14.10
C ARG A 33 8.19 6.87 -15.36
N ALA A 34 7.36 5.84 -15.22
CA ALA A 34 6.92 5.02 -16.34
C ALA A 34 5.64 5.56 -17.02
N GLY A 35 5.06 6.66 -16.55
CA GLY A 35 3.71 7.07 -16.97
C GLY A 35 2.64 6.01 -16.67
N GLY A 36 2.87 5.20 -15.63
CA GLY A 36 2.02 4.11 -15.20
C GLY A 36 1.05 4.51 -14.09
N ARG A 37 0.49 3.50 -13.40
CA ARG A 37 -0.39 3.69 -12.25
C ARG A 37 0.07 2.89 -11.05
N LEU A 38 -0.21 3.40 -9.85
CA LEU A 38 -0.04 2.71 -8.57
C LEU A 38 -1.42 2.35 -8.01
N LEU A 39 -1.58 1.11 -7.59
CA LEU A 39 -2.77 0.63 -6.88
C LEU A 39 -2.43 0.34 -5.41
N LEU A 40 -3.36 0.68 -4.52
CA LEU A 40 -3.36 0.16 -3.15
C LEU A 40 -4.22 -1.10 -3.11
N ARG A 41 -3.71 -2.18 -2.52
CA ARG A 41 -4.47 -3.40 -2.26
C ARG A 41 -4.30 -3.80 -0.80
N ILE A 42 -5.38 -3.80 -0.04
CA ILE A 42 -5.36 -4.32 1.32
C ILE A 42 -5.30 -5.85 1.24
N GLU A 43 -4.28 -6.47 1.86
CA GLU A 43 -4.10 -7.92 1.93
C GLU A 43 -4.66 -8.46 3.25
N ASP A 44 -5.98 -8.58 3.32
CA ASP A 44 -6.81 -8.89 4.49
C ASP A 44 -7.24 -10.37 4.58
N ILE A 45 -6.62 -11.26 3.78
CA ILE A 45 -7.00 -12.68 3.70
C ILE A 45 -6.88 -13.42 5.04
N ASP A 46 -6.07 -12.92 5.97
CA ASP A 46 -5.93 -13.47 7.31
C ASP A 46 -6.81 -12.70 8.30
N ILE A 47 -8.08 -13.12 8.36
CA ILE A 47 -9.11 -12.53 9.22
C ILE A 47 -8.81 -12.60 10.73
N THR A 48 -7.83 -13.39 11.16
CA THR A 48 -7.47 -13.53 12.59
C THR A 48 -6.49 -12.45 13.04
N ARG A 49 -5.68 -11.94 12.11
CA ARG A 49 -4.67 -10.91 12.37
C ARG A 49 -5.05 -9.56 11.79
N CYS A 50 -5.95 -9.54 10.80
CA CYS A 50 -6.40 -8.33 10.14
C CYS A 50 -7.57 -7.71 10.90
N THR A 51 -7.47 -6.42 11.25
CA THR A 51 -8.56 -5.72 11.93
C THR A 51 -8.93 -4.41 11.22
N PRO A 52 -10.19 -3.96 11.30
CA PRO A 52 -10.62 -2.67 10.73
C PRO A 52 -9.82 -1.48 11.28
N GLU A 53 -9.37 -1.56 12.52
CA GLU A 53 -8.56 -0.50 13.16
C GLU A 53 -7.20 -0.36 12.49
N PHE A 54 -6.54 -1.47 12.17
CA PHE A 54 -5.27 -1.46 11.44
C PHE A 54 -5.46 -1.02 9.99
N GLU A 55 -6.54 -1.41 9.31
CA GLU A 55 -6.84 -0.91 7.96
C GLU A 55 -7.05 0.61 7.97
N ALA A 56 -7.81 1.13 8.93
CA ALA A 56 -8.02 2.57 9.08
C ALA A 56 -6.72 3.32 9.43
N GLY A 57 -5.87 2.74 10.28
CA GLY A 57 -4.54 3.28 10.60
C GLY A 57 -3.64 3.36 9.37
N LEU A 58 -3.59 2.27 8.61
CA LEU A 58 -2.87 2.17 7.35
C LEU A 58 -3.30 3.24 6.34
N LEU A 59 -4.59 3.47 6.18
CA LEU A 59 -5.09 4.51 5.26
C LEU A 59 -4.71 5.91 5.74
N ARG A 60 -4.77 6.19 7.05
CA ARG A 60 -4.33 7.46 7.63
C ARG A 60 -2.82 7.69 7.43
N ASP A 61 -2.01 6.66 7.64
CA ASP A 61 -0.55 6.74 7.47
C ASP A 61 -0.14 7.00 6.02
N LEU A 62 -0.94 6.53 5.04
CA LEU A 62 -0.72 6.80 3.62
C LEU A 62 -1.22 8.19 3.18
N GLU A 63 -2.14 8.80 3.93
CA GLU A 63 -2.68 10.14 3.64
C GLU A 63 -1.80 11.27 4.20
N TRP A 64 -1.01 10.99 5.25
CA TRP A 64 -0.11 11.93 5.92
C TRP A 64 1.02 12.45 5.02
#